data_AF-A0A917I4C4-F1
#
_entry.id   AF-A0A917I4C4-F1
#
_cell.length_a   1.000
_cell.length_b   1.000
_cell.length_c   1.000
_cell.angle_alpha   90.00
_cell.angle_beta   90.00
_cell.angle_gamma   90.00
#
_symmetry.space_group_name_H-M   'P 1'
#
loop_
_entity.id
_entity.type
_entity.pdbx_description
1 polymer ?
#
loop_
_entity_poly.entity_id
_entity_poly.type
_entity_poly.pdbx_seq_one_letter_code
_entity_poly.pdbx_strand_id
1 'polypeptide(L)'
;MVEISPAAAAPHLDKQEEHADHTVLHPKPRLREKALVKVAPAGMTDDADMIARAERAVEALEPSFAEWMSSAATGLMAALVVFEQSDMGPAALNEMRLAAQNVRGQAKQFRYGVVAQIATGLCDHLQGEALDVPVIVVRRYVEAAASVIRAGISVQSNETALELARQLLVLSSECRARKKQFDEHMAQDDASAAPARSLEAHREL
;
A
#
# COMPACT_ATOMS: atom_id res chain seq x y z
N MET A 1 39.03 39.37 22.60
CA MET A 1 38.64 40.13 21.39
C MET A 1 39.88 40.21 20.51
N VAL A 2 40.02 39.28 19.57
CA VAL A 2 41.14 39.27 18.62
C VAL A 2 40.52 39.58 17.27
N GLU A 3 40.74 40.79 16.80
CA GLU A 3 40.34 41.18 15.45
C GLU A 3 41.36 40.60 14.46
N ILE A 4 40.91 39.69 13.61
CA ILE A 4 41.69 39.17 12.49
C ILE A 4 41.39 40.04 11.26
N SER A 5 42.48 40.48 10.62
CA SER A 5 42.54 41.30 9.39
C SER A 5 41.69 40.70 8.24
N PRO A 6 41.05 41.52 7.38
CA PRO A 6 39.94 41.12 6.53
C PRO A 6 40.44 40.43 5.24
N ALA A 7 40.77 39.15 5.36
CA ALA A 7 41.24 38.35 4.23
C ALA A 7 40.48 37.02 4.13
N ALA A 8 39.14 37.05 4.08
CA ALA A 8 38.29 36.00 3.49
C ALA A 8 36.77 36.26 3.68
N ALA A 9 36.30 37.51 3.76
CA ALA A 9 34.86 37.76 3.79
C ALA A 9 34.26 37.43 2.41
N ALA A 10 33.69 36.22 2.27
CA ALA A 10 33.04 35.79 1.04
C ALA A 10 31.93 36.81 0.67
N PRO A 11 31.81 37.23 -0.60
CA PRO A 11 31.02 38.42 -0.99
C PRO A 11 29.50 38.32 -0.75
N HIS A 12 29.00 37.16 -0.33
CA HIS A 12 27.59 36.85 -0.09
C HIS A 12 27.19 36.83 1.39
N LEU A 13 28.15 36.96 2.30
CA LEU A 13 27.91 36.99 3.74
C LEU A 13 27.76 38.44 4.22
N ASP A 14 26.84 38.65 5.16
CA ASP A 14 26.56 39.93 5.81
C ASP A 14 27.34 40.06 7.11
N LYS A 15 27.41 38.97 7.91
CA LYS A 15 28.20 38.88 9.15
C LYS A 15 28.68 37.45 9.39
N GLN A 16 29.77 37.30 10.13
CA GLN A 16 30.27 36.03 10.66
C GLN A 16 30.59 36.20 12.14
N GLU A 17 30.04 35.33 12.99
CA GLU A 17 30.28 35.30 14.44
C GLU A 17 30.99 33.98 14.77
N GLU A 18 32.18 34.06 15.37
CA GLU A 18 32.93 32.87 15.80
C GLU A 18 32.77 32.64 17.30
N HIS A 19 32.26 31.46 17.63
CA HIS A 19 32.17 30.92 18.97
C HIS A 19 33.22 29.81 19.16
N ALA A 20 33.50 29.43 20.40
CA ALA A 20 34.60 28.51 20.73
C ALA A 20 34.46 27.11 20.10
N ASP A 21 33.24 26.70 19.76
CA ASP A 21 32.89 25.39 19.21
C ASP A 21 32.26 25.44 17.81
N HIS A 22 31.83 26.61 17.32
CA HIS A 22 31.21 26.76 16.01
C HIS A 22 31.30 28.19 15.45
N THR A 23 31.10 28.30 14.14
CA THR A 23 31.04 29.57 13.42
C THR A 23 29.65 29.79 12.85
N VAL A 24 29.01 30.91 13.20
CA VAL A 24 27.71 31.32 12.67
C VAL A 24 27.91 32.25 11.48
N LEU A 25 27.44 31.82 10.31
CA LEU A 25 27.49 32.60 9.07
C LEU A 25 26.12 33.21 8.80
N HIS A 26 26.04 34.54 8.71
CA HIS A 26 24.83 35.26 8.33
C HIS A 26 24.90 35.65 6.85
N PRO A 27 24.31 34.87 5.92
CA PRO A 27 24.24 35.25 4.51
C PRO A 27 23.33 36.46 4.29
N LYS A 28 23.66 37.31 3.31
CA LYS A 28 22.80 38.43 2.91
C LYS A 28 21.44 37.90 2.43
N PRO A 29 20.30 38.49 2.82
CA PRO A 29 18.97 38.02 2.47
C PRO A 29 18.60 38.33 1.01
N ARG A 30 19.32 37.74 0.05
CA ARG A 30 19.05 37.84 -1.40
C ARG A 30 18.09 36.77 -1.90
N LEU A 31 17.61 35.89 -1.01
CA LEU A 31 16.69 34.81 -1.39
C LEU A 31 15.41 35.37 -2.02
N ARG A 32 14.87 36.48 -1.48
CA ARG A 32 13.69 37.11 -2.08
C ARG A 32 13.99 37.71 -3.46
N GLU A 33 15.14 38.33 -3.68
CA GLU A 33 15.48 38.89 -5.00
C GLU A 33 15.80 37.81 -6.05
N LYS A 34 16.37 36.68 -5.63
CA LYS A 34 16.81 35.60 -6.53
C LYS A 34 15.76 34.50 -6.71
N ALA A 35 14.91 34.25 -5.71
CA ALA A 35 13.88 33.22 -5.74
C ALA A 35 12.48 33.77 -6.02
N LEU A 36 12.23 35.08 -5.85
CA LEU A 36 10.95 35.67 -6.26
C LEU A 36 10.97 35.93 -7.76
N VAL A 37 10.71 34.88 -8.54
CA VAL A 37 10.22 35.05 -9.90
C VAL A 37 8.81 35.64 -9.77
N LYS A 38 8.68 36.96 -9.89
CA LYS A 38 7.38 37.59 -10.16
C LYS A 38 6.95 37.12 -11.54
N VAL A 39 6.24 36.00 -11.58
CA VAL A 39 5.43 35.64 -12.74
C VAL A 39 4.49 36.83 -12.91
N ALA A 40 4.60 37.56 -14.02
CA ALA A 40 3.58 38.53 -14.41
C ALA A 40 2.22 37.84 -14.25
N PRO A 41 1.16 38.49 -13.75
CA PRO A 41 -0.13 37.83 -13.63
C PRO A 41 -0.41 37.24 -15.00
N ALA A 42 -0.36 35.90 -15.10
CA ALA A 42 -0.59 35.20 -16.35
C ALA A 42 -1.93 35.74 -16.80
N GLY A 43 -1.94 36.53 -17.88
CA GLY A 43 -3.11 37.27 -18.28
C GLY A 43 -4.21 36.24 -18.43
N MET A 44 -5.16 36.25 -17.49
CA MET A 44 -6.30 35.36 -17.34
C MET A 44 -6.33 34.25 -18.41
N THR A 45 -5.42 33.27 -18.33
CA THR A 45 -5.72 32.00 -19.00
C THR A 45 -6.86 31.47 -18.16
N ASP A 46 -8.06 31.55 -18.72
CA ASP A 46 -9.30 31.17 -18.08
C ASP A 46 -9.04 29.86 -17.33
N ASP A 47 -9.34 29.80 -16.04
CA ASP A 47 -9.09 28.58 -15.24
C ASP A 47 -9.72 27.37 -15.93
N ALA A 48 -10.79 27.60 -16.70
CA ALA A 48 -11.41 26.66 -17.62
C ALA A 48 -10.45 26.08 -18.68
N ASP A 49 -9.61 26.88 -19.33
CA ASP A 49 -8.64 26.41 -20.33
C ASP A 49 -7.53 25.56 -19.70
N MET A 50 -7.11 25.91 -18.48
CA MET A 50 -6.14 25.13 -17.70
C MET A 50 -6.73 23.77 -17.31
N ILE A 51 -7.97 23.76 -16.81
CA ILE A 51 -8.71 22.53 -16.47
C ILE A 51 -8.91 21.68 -17.73
N ALA A 52 -9.37 22.25 -18.83
CA ALA A 52 -9.59 21.55 -20.09
C ALA A 52 -8.30 20.97 -20.69
N ARG A 53 -7.15 21.62 -20.46
CA ARG A 53 -5.84 21.07 -20.84
C ARG A 53 -5.46 19.89 -19.94
N ALA A 54 -5.71 19.98 -18.64
CA ALA A 54 -5.44 18.91 -17.70
C ALA A 54 -6.31 17.67 -17.98
N GLU A 55 -7.61 17.86 -18.23
CA GLU A 55 -8.55 16.78 -18.57
C GLU A 55 -8.13 16.05 -19.85
N ARG A 56 -7.77 16.78 -20.92
CA ARG A 56 -7.24 16.18 -22.15
C ARG A 56 -5.95 15.40 -21.93
N ALA A 57 -5.07 15.88 -21.05
CA ALA A 57 -3.85 15.16 -20.71
C ALA A 57 -4.14 13.85 -19.96
N VAL A 58 -5.15 13.84 -19.09
CA VAL A 58 -5.60 12.62 -18.40
C VAL A 58 -6.27 11.64 -19.37
N GLU A 59 -7.12 12.13 -20.26
CA GLU A 59 -7.79 11.33 -21.29
C GLU A 59 -6.79 10.69 -22.26
N ALA A 60 -5.71 11.41 -22.60
CA ALA A 60 -4.62 10.86 -23.40
C ALA A 60 -3.87 9.69 -22.72
N LEU A 61 -3.96 9.56 -21.39
CA LEU A 61 -3.35 8.45 -20.63
C LEU A 61 -4.29 7.24 -20.47
N GLU A 62 -5.59 7.40 -20.73
CA GLU A 62 -6.58 6.34 -20.54
C GLU A 62 -6.23 5.02 -21.25
N PRO A 63 -5.70 5.02 -22.50
CA PRO A 63 -5.30 3.78 -23.16
C PRO A 63 -4.20 3.01 -22.41
N SER A 64 -3.32 3.72 -21.69
CA SER A 64 -2.24 3.12 -20.92
C SER A 64 -2.71 2.49 -19.61
N PHE A 65 -3.89 2.86 -19.11
CA PHE A 65 -4.42 2.31 -17.85
C PHE A 65 -4.68 0.81 -17.93
N ALA A 66 -5.19 0.32 -19.07
CA ALA A 66 -5.41 -1.11 -19.28
C ALA A 66 -4.10 -1.89 -19.28
N GLU A 67 -3.05 -1.35 -19.90
CA GLU A 67 -1.72 -1.95 -19.90
C GLU A 67 -1.11 -2.00 -18.50
N TRP A 68 -1.20 -0.90 -17.75
CA TRP A 68 -0.71 -0.85 -16.36
C TRP A 68 -1.48 -1.82 -15.46
N MET A 69 -2.80 -1.89 -15.57
CA MET A 69 -3.60 -2.86 -14.84
C MET A 69 -3.26 -4.31 -15.21
N SER A 70 -3.02 -4.60 -16.49
CA SER A 70 -2.60 -5.93 -16.95
C SER A 70 -1.22 -6.32 -16.38
N SER A 71 -0.28 -5.38 -16.38
CA SER A 71 1.03 -5.55 -15.75
C SER A 71 0.91 -5.79 -14.24
N ALA A 72 0.06 -5.02 -13.56
CA ALA A 72 -0.21 -5.20 -12.13
C ALA A 72 -0.85 -6.56 -11.82
N ALA A 73 -1.79 -7.03 -12.65
CA ALA A 73 -2.38 -8.36 -12.53
C ALA A 73 -1.35 -9.48 -12.71
N THR A 74 -0.44 -9.31 -13.67
CA THR A 74 0.66 -10.26 -13.93
C THR A 74 1.60 -10.32 -12.72
N GLY A 75 1.97 -9.18 -12.15
CA GLY A 75 2.77 -9.11 -10.93
C GLY A 75 2.09 -9.77 -9.73
N LEU A 76 0.77 -9.57 -9.57
CA LEU A 76 -0.01 -10.21 -8.51
C LEU A 76 -0.06 -11.74 -8.66
N MET A 77 -0.24 -12.25 -9.88
CA MET A 77 -0.20 -13.69 -10.15
C MET A 77 1.19 -14.28 -9.89
N ALA A 78 2.26 -13.57 -10.27
CA ALA A 78 3.62 -14.02 -10.01
C ALA A 78 3.91 -14.07 -8.49
N ALA A 79 3.47 -13.07 -7.73
CA ALA A 79 3.60 -13.04 -6.28
C ALA A 79 2.87 -14.22 -5.63
N LEU A 80 1.68 -14.60 -6.13
CA LEU A 80 0.95 -15.77 -5.64
C LEU A 80 1.75 -17.07 -5.85
N VAL A 81 2.35 -17.25 -7.01
CA VAL A 81 3.17 -18.45 -7.30
C VAL A 81 4.35 -18.54 -6.34
N VAL A 82 5.07 -17.44 -6.11
CA VAL A 82 6.19 -17.40 -5.16
C VAL A 82 5.70 -17.68 -3.74
N PHE A 83 4.56 -17.11 -3.35
CA PHE A 83 3.96 -17.29 -2.04
C PHE A 83 3.62 -18.76 -1.75
N GLU A 84 3.07 -19.47 -2.73
CA GLU A 84 2.72 -20.89 -2.61
C GLU A 84 3.94 -21.81 -2.63
N GLN A 85 5.01 -21.43 -3.32
CA GLN A 85 6.26 -22.21 -3.38
C GLN A 85 7.16 -22.00 -2.16
N SER A 86 6.99 -20.91 -1.43
CA SER A 86 7.86 -20.52 -0.30
C SER A 86 7.29 -20.89 1.07
N ASP A 87 6.43 -21.92 1.13
CA ASP A 87 5.69 -22.34 2.34
C ASP A 87 4.98 -21.18 3.07
N MET A 88 4.61 -20.13 2.35
CA MET A 88 3.96 -18.92 2.88
C MET A 88 4.76 -18.19 3.97
N GLY A 89 6.10 -18.20 3.87
CA GLY A 89 6.97 -17.52 4.83
C GLY A 89 6.78 -15.98 4.90
N PRO A 90 7.28 -15.31 5.96
CA PRO A 90 7.04 -13.88 6.21
C PRO A 90 7.46 -12.95 5.06
N ALA A 91 8.57 -13.26 4.39
CA ALA A 91 9.04 -12.50 3.24
C ALA A 91 8.07 -12.61 2.05
N ALA A 92 7.61 -13.83 1.75
CA ALA A 92 6.67 -14.06 0.65
C ALA A 92 5.29 -13.45 0.95
N LEU A 93 4.84 -13.47 2.21
CA LEU A 93 3.63 -12.78 2.64
C LEU A 93 3.73 -11.27 2.42
N ASN A 94 4.89 -10.68 2.72
CA ASN A 94 5.12 -9.25 2.51
C ASN A 94 5.08 -8.88 1.01
N GLU A 95 5.76 -9.66 0.16
CA GLU A 95 5.70 -9.46 -1.30
C GLU A 95 4.27 -9.58 -1.84
N MET A 96 3.52 -10.59 -1.37
CA MET A 96 2.12 -10.76 -1.73
C MET A 96 1.26 -9.57 -1.30
N ARG A 97 1.51 -9.02 -0.11
CA ARG A 97 0.83 -7.83 0.42
C ARG A 97 1.11 -6.59 -0.42
N LEU A 98 2.37 -6.36 -0.80
CA LEU A 98 2.77 -5.25 -1.65
C LEU A 98 2.12 -5.34 -3.03
N ALA A 99 2.12 -6.53 -3.64
CA ALA A 99 1.45 -6.76 -4.92
C ALA A 99 -0.06 -6.49 -4.85
N ALA A 100 -0.75 -6.98 -3.80
CA ALA A 100 -2.18 -6.73 -3.60
C ALA A 100 -2.49 -5.23 -3.37
N GLN A 101 -1.66 -4.53 -2.59
CA GLN A 101 -1.81 -3.09 -2.35
C GLN A 101 -1.61 -2.27 -3.62
N ASN A 102 -0.64 -2.65 -4.47
CA ASN A 102 -0.39 -2.01 -5.74
C ASN A 102 -1.61 -2.14 -6.69
N VAL A 103 -2.16 -3.35 -6.84
CA VAL A 103 -3.39 -3.56 -7.65
C VAL A 103 -4.56 -2.75 -7.08
N ARG A 104 -4.76 -2.74 -5.76
CA ARG A 104 -5.81 -1.96 -5.11
C ARG A 104 -5.67 -0.46 -5.39
N GLY A 105 -4.45 0.08 -5.31
CA GLY A 105 -4.15 1.49 -5.58
C GLY A 105 -4.47 1.86 -7.02
N GLN A 106 -3.91 1.10 -7.96
CA GLN A 106 -4.11 1.31 -9.40
C GLN A 106 -5.59 1.17 -9.80
N ALA A 107 -6.29 0.14 -9.30
CA ALA A 107 -7.69 -0.08 -9.62
C ALA A 107 -8.59 1.11 -9.21
N LYS A 108 -8.31 1.75 -8.06
CA LYS A 108 -9.03 2.95 -7.63
C LYS A 108 -8.76 4.16 -8.53
N GLN A 109 -7.52 4.33 -8.97
CA GLN A 109 -7.12 5.45 -9.83
C GLN A 109 -7.65 5.30 -11.26
N PHE A 110 -7.62 4.08 -11.80
CA PHE A 110 -7.99 3.78 -13.18
C PHE A 110 -9.45 3.39 -13.37
N ARG A 111 -10.30 3.66 -12.36
CA ARG A 111 -11.75 3.43 -12.38
C ARG A 111 -12.16 1.96 -12.53
N TYR A 112 -11.35 1.01 -12.06
CA TYR A 112 -11.73 -0.42 -11.98
C TYR A 112 -12.38 -0.72 -10.62
N GLY A 113 -13.62 -0.25 -10.43
CA GLY A 113 -14.30 -0.31 -9.13
C GLY A 113 -14.44 -1.71 -8.56
N VAL A 114 -14.83 -2.69 -9.39
CA VAL A 114 -14.98 -4.10 -8.95
C VAL A 114 -13.63 -4.70 -8.55
N VAL A 115 -12.57 -4.44 -9.32
CA VAL A 115 -11.21 -4.91 -9.00
C VAL A 115 -10.73 -4.30 -7.68
N ALA A 116 -10.99 -3.01 -7.45
CA ALA A 116 -10.63 -2.35 -6.20
C ALA A 116 -11.34 -2.99 -5.00
N GLN A 117 -12.59 -3.42 -5.14
CA GLN A 117 -13.33 -4.14 -4.10
C GLN A 117 -12.72 -5.52 -3.82
N ILE A 118 -12.43 -6.31 -4.86
CA ILE A 118 -11.80 -7.63 -4.73
C ILE A 118 -10.41 -7.49 -4.07
N ALA A 119 -9.57 -6.58 -4.57
CA ALA A 119 -8.23 -6.35 -4.03
C ALA A 119 -8.26 -5.82 -2.59
N THR A 120 -9.31 -5.08 -2.19
CA THR A 120 -9.49 -4.66 -0.79
C THR A 120 -9.71 -5.87 0.12
N GLY A 121 -10.63 -6.76 -0.24
CA GLY A 121 -10.85 -7.99 0.54
C GLY A 121 -9.60 -8.86 0.61
N LEU A 122 -8.85 -8.98 -0.49
CA LEU A 122 -7.55 -9.67 -0.49
C LEU A 122 -6.55 -9.02 0.48
N CYS A 123 -6.43 -7.69 0.45
CA CYS A 123 -5.54 -6.97 1.38
C CYS A 123 -5.91 -7.24 2.84
N ASP A 124 -7.20 -7.33 3.18
CA ASP A 124 -7.67 -7.57 4.54
C ASP A 124 -7.22 -8.94 5.08
N HIS A 125 -7.17 -9.96 4.22
CA HIS A 125 -6.65 -11.29 4.57
C HIS A 125 -5.12 -11.35 4.74
N LEU A 126 -4.40 -10.35 4.21
CA LEU A 126 -2.94 -10.29 4.21
C LEU A 126 -2.37 -9.34 5.29
N GLN A 127 -3.22 -8.71 6.11
CA GLN A 127 -2.77 -7.71 7.11
C GLN A 127 -2.02 -8.32 8.29
N GLY A 128 -2.39 -9.54 8.70
CA GLY A 128 -1.78 -10.23 9.84
C GLY A 128 -0.38 -10.78 9.57
N GLU A 129 0.24 -11.32 10.62
CA GLU A 129 1.49 -12.08 10.52
C GLU A 129 1.29 -13.45 9.87
N ALA A 130 0.06 -13.98 9.95
CA ALA A 130 -0.37 -15.21 9.31
C ALA A 130 -1.71 -14.99 8.59
N LEU A 131 -2.02 -15.87 7.63
CA LEU A 131 -3.30 -15.84 6.94
C LEU A 131 -4.44 -16.20 7.89
N ASP A 132 -5.51 -15.41 7.83
CA ASP A 132 -6.75 -15.68 8.55
C ASP A 132 -7.71 -16.60 7.77
N VAL A 133 -7.39 -16.89 6.51
CA VAL A 133 -8.15 -17.77 5.60
C VAL A 133 -7.23 -18.79 4.92
N PRO A 134 -7.77 -19.93 4.44
CA PRO A 134 -7.00 -20.89 3.65
C PRO A 134 -6.40 -20.26 2.38
N VAL A 135 -5.21 -20.70 1.97
CA VAL A 135 -4.51 -20.21 0.77
C VAL A 135 -5.36 -20.31 -0.51
N ILE A 136 -6.24 -21.31 -0.60
CA ILE A 136 -7.16 -21.45 -1.73
C ILE A 136 -8.13 -20.27 -1.86
N VAL A 137 -8.51 -19.61 -0.77
CA VAL A 137 -9.33 -18.40 -0.80
C VAL A 137 -8.51 -17.24 -1.36
N VAL A 138 -7.26 -17.08 -0.91
CA VAL A 138 -6.32 -16.08 -1.42
C VAL A 138 -6.12 -16.24 -2.94
N ARG A 139 -5.88 -17.48 -3.41
CA ARG A 139 -5.80 -17.81 -4.84
C ARG A 139 -7.04 -17.33 -5.61
N ARG A 140 -8.24 -17.64 -5.11
CA ARG A 140 -9.50 -17.24 -5.77
C ARG A 140 -9.65 -15.72 -5.90
N TYR A 141 -9.23 -14.96 -4.89
CA TYR A 141 -9.21 -13.49 -4.96
C TYR A 141 -8.28 -12.99 -6.08
N VAL A 142 -7.08 -13.56 -6.19
CA VAL A 142 -6.10 -13.21 -7.24
C VAL A 142 -6.62 -13.54 -8.62
N GLU A 143 -7.14 -14.76 -8.81
CA GLU A 143 -7.71 -15.22 -10.08
C GLU A 143 -8.91 -14.37 -10.50
N ALA A 144 -9.80 -14.04 -9.57
CA ALA A 144 -10.93 -13.16 -9.82
C ALA A 144 -10.47 -11.76 -10.25
N ALA A 145 -9.54 -11.15 -9.51
CA ALA A 145 -8.99 -9.84 -9.88
C ALA A 145 -8.36 -9.86 -11.28
N ALA A 146 -7.49 -10.83 -11.56
CA ALA A 146 -6.84 -10.96 -12.86
C ALA A 146 -7.86 -11.23 -13.99
N SER A 147 -8.91 -12.00 -13.74
CA SER A 147 -9.97 -12.27 -14.72
C SER A 147 -10.78 -11.02 -15.05
N VAL A 148 -11.17 -10.24 -14.04
CA VAL A 148 -11.93 -8.99 -14.22
C VAL A 148 -11.08 -7.94 -14.96
N ILE A 149 -9.78 -7.86 -14.64
CA ILE A 149 -8.83 -6.98 -15.34
C ILE A 149 -8.69 -7.38 -16.82
N ARG A 150 -8.46 -8.67 -17.11
CA ARG A 150 -8.36 -9.17 -18.49
C ARG A 150 -9.63 -8.95 -19.30
N ALA A 151 -10.79 -9.03 -18.64
CA ALA A 151 -12.08 -8.77 -19.28
C ALA A 151 -12.32 -7.26 -19.54
N GLY A 152 -11.43 -6.37 -19.09
CA GLY A 152 -11.56 -4.93 -19.31
C GLY A 152 -12.76 -4.30 -18.59
N ILE A 153 -13.25 -4.93 -17.53
CA ILE A 153 -14.45 -4.47 -16.81
C ILE A 153 -14.05 -3.29 -15.92
N SER A 154 -14.17 -2.07 -16.47
CA SER A 154 -13.98 -0.82 -15.72
C SER A 154 -15.28 -0.39 -15.01
N VAL A 155 -16.43 -0.56 -15.66
CA VAL A 155 -17.71 -0.07 -15.13
C VAL A 155 -18.21 -0.93 -13.97
N GLN A 156 -18.58 -0.28 -12.88
CA GLN A 156 -19.14 -0.89 -11.67
C GLN A 156 -20.50 -1.60 -11.91
N SER A 157 -21.08 -1.51 -13.11
CA SER A 157 -22.40 -2.08 -13.45
C SER A 157 -22.36 -3.53 -13.93
N ASN A 158 -21.20 -4.18 -14.00
CA ASN A 158 -21.14 -5.60 -14.35
C ASN A 158 -21.63 -6.44 -13.17
N GLU A 159 -22.90 -6.85 -13.21
CA GLU A 159 -23.58 -7.63 -12.18
C GLU A 159 -22.86 -8.94 -11.85
N THR A 160 -22.33 -9.64 -12.86
CA THR A 160 -21.58 -10.88 -12.66
C THR A 160 -20.30 -10.66 -11.87
N ALA A 161 -19.56 -9.59 -12.16
CA ALA A 161 -18.31 -9.28 -11.49
C ALA A 161 -18.55 -8.80 -10.04
N LEU A 162 -19.63 -8.04 -9.81
CA LEU A 162 -20.07 -7.66 -8.47
C LEU A 162 -20.50 -8.87 -7.64
N GLU A 163 -21.28 -9.77 -8.24
CA GLU A 163 -21.73 -10.99 -7.57
C GLU A 163 -20.56 -11.89 -7.22
N LEU A 164 -19.56 -12.01 -8.10
CA LEU A 164 -18.30 -12.70 -7.80
C LEU A 164 -17.59 -12.09 -6.58
N ALA A 165 -17.46 -10.76 -6.54
CA ALA A 165 -16.83 -10.07 -5.40
C ALA A 165 -17.61 -10.31 -4.10
N ARG A 166 -18.95 -10.34 -4.16
CA ARG A 166 -19.82 -10.65 -3.01
C ARG A 166 -19.65 -12.10 -2.54
N GLN A 167 -19.63 -13.06 -3.46
CA GLN A 167 -19.44 -14.48 -3.13
C GLN A 167 -18.07 -14.75 -2.50
N LEU A 168 -17.02 -14.09 -2.96
CA LEU A 168 -15.70 -14.18 -2.34
C LEU A 168 -15.72 -13.71 -0.87
N LEU A 169 -16.43 -12.61 -0.58
CA LEU A 169 -16.57 -12.10 0.78
C LEU A 169 -17.35 -13.07 1.68
N VAL A 170 -18.43 -13.67 1.16
CA VAL A 170 -19.20 -14.68 1.90
C VAL A 170 -18.31 -15.88 2.20
N LEU A 171 -17.64 -16.43 1.18
CA LEU A 171 -16.72 -17.56 1.33
C LEU A 171 -15.62 -17.28 2.37
N SER A 172 -15.01 -16.10 2.32
CA SER A 172 -13.93 -15.76 3.23
C SER A 172 -14.43 -15.59 4.67
N SER A 173 -15.62 -15.02 4.87
CA SER A 173 -16.26 -14.90 6.18
C SER A 173 -16.57 -16.28 6.79
N GLU A 174 -17.06 -17.22 5.99
CA GLU A 174 -17.35 -18.60 6.41
C GLU A 174 -16.06 -19.34 6.81
N CYS A 175 -15.00 -19.20 6.00
CA CYS A 175 -13.70 -19.79 6.30
C CYS A 175 -13.12 -19.24 7.62
N ARG A 176 -13.21 -17.92 7.84
CA ARG A 176 -12.73 -17.28 9.07
C ARG A 176 -13.53 -17.76 10.29
N ALA A 177 -14.84 -17.84 10.18
CA ALA A 177 -15.71 -18.33 11.25
C ALA A 177 -15.37 -19.78 11.63
N ARG A 178 -15.15 -20.65 10.63
CA ARG A 178 -14.76 -22.05 10.85
C ARG A 178 -13.39 -22.18 11.50
N LYS A 179 -12.42 -21.37 11.07
CA LYS A 179 -11.08 -21.32 11.69
C LYS A 179 -11.19 -20.93 13.16
N LYS A 180 -11.96 -19.89 13.47
CA LYS A 180 -12.19 -19.45 14.86
C LYS A 180 -12.80 -20.56 15.74
N GLN A 181 -13.82 -21.26 15.23
CA GLN A 181 -14.43 -22.39 15.95
C GLN A 181 -13.44 -23.52 16.21
N PHE A 182 -12.58 -23.83 15.24
CA PHE A 182 -11.53 -24.82 15.39
C PHE A 182 -10.51 -24.41 16.46
N ASP A 183 -10.04 -23.17 16.41
CA ASP A 183 -9.08 -22.64 17.38
C ASP A 183 -9.68 -22.62 18.81
N GLU A 184 -10.97 -22.31 18.97
CA GLU A 184 -11.70 -22.36 20.24
C GLU A 184 -11.83 -23.78 20.80
N HIS A 185 -12.19 -24.76 19.95
CA HIS A 185 -12.29 -26.18 20.36
C HIS A 185 -10.94 -26.72 20.83
N MET A 186 -9.86 -26.41 20.09
CA MET A 186 -8.50 -26.83 20.46
C MET A 186 -8.07 -26.22 21.81
N ALA A 187 -8.40 -24.96 22.07
CA ALA A 187 -8.09 -24.31 23.33
C ALA A 187 -8.85 -24.94 24.53
N GLN A 188 -10.08 -25.43 24.30
CA GLN A 188 -10.87 -26.12 25.33
C GLN A 188 -10.36 -27.54 25.62
N ASP A 189 -9.87 -28.26 24.62
CA ASP A 189 -9.26 -29.59 24.80
C ASP A 189 -7.94 -29.51 25.60
N ASP A 190 -7.08 -28.52 25.30
CA ASP A 190 -5.84 -28.29 26.05
C ASP A 190 -6.11 -27.87 27.52
N ALA A 191 -7.13 -27.04 27.76
CA ALA A 191 -7.54 -26.65 29.10
C ALA A 191 -8.13 -27.84 29.90
N SER A 192 -8.82 -28.76 29.23
CA SER A 192 -9.36 -29.99 29.85
C SER A 192 -8.28 -31.05 30.13
N ALA A 193 -7.13 -31.01 29.44
CA ALA A 193 -6.01 -31.93 29.66
C ALA A 193 -5.09 -31.52 30.83
N ALA A 194 -5.16 -30.26 31.27
CA ALA A 194 -4.31 -29.71 32.33
C ALA A 194 -4.51 -30.25 33.77
N PRO A 195 -5.71 -30.67 34.25
CA PRO A 195 -5.88 -31.02 35.67
C PRO A 195 -5.35 -32.42 36.04
N ALA A 196 -4.97 -33.27 35.08
CA ALA A 196 -4.52 -34.65 35.38
C ALA A 196 -3.05 -34.72 35.84
N ARG A 197 -2.20 -33.73 35.52
CA ARG A 197 -0.76 -33.77 35.85
C ARG A 197 -0.42 -33.31 37.28
N SER A 198 -1.40 -32.80 38.04
CA SER A 198 -1.16 -32.30 39.41
C SER A 198 -1.47 -33.33 40.51
N LEU A 199 -1.99 -34.52 40.18
CA LEU A 199 -2.34 -35.55 41.17
C LEU A 199 -1.33 -36.69 41.31
N GLU A 200 -0.35 -36.82 40.42
CA GLU A 200 0.68 -37.88 40.51
C GLU A 200 1.89 -37.49 41.37
N ALA A 201 2.08 -36.20 41.70
CA ALA A 201 3.23 -35.72 42.47
C ALA A 201 3.12 -35.90 44.01
N HIS A 202 2.00 -36.46 44.52
CA HIS A 202 1.80 -36.69 45.96
C HIS A 202 1.63 -38.17 46.35
N ARG A 203 1.93 -39.11 45.44
CA ARG A 203 1.74 -40.54 45.70
C ARG A 203 3.03 -41.35 45.85
N GLU A 204 4.18 -40.70 45.91
CA GLU A 204 5.46 -41.33 46.25
C GLU A 204 6.01 -40.71 47.54
N LEU A 205 5.46 -41.18 48.68
CA LEU A 205 6.09 -41.20 50.01
C LEU A 205 6.35 -42.67 50.35
#